data_AF-A0A167GCC6-F1
#
_entry.id   AF-A0A167GCC6-F1
#
_cell.length_a   1.000
_cell.length_b   1.000
_cell.length_c   1.000
_cell.angle_alpha   90.00
_cell.angle_beta   90.00
_cell.angle_gamma   90.00
#
_symmetry.space_group_name_H-M   'P 1'
#
loop_
_entity.id
_entity.type
_entity.pdbx_description
1 polymer ?
#
loop_
_entity_poly.entity_id
_entity_poly.type
_entity_poly.pdbx_seq_one_letter_code
_entity_poly.pdbx_strand_id
1 'polypeptide(L)' 'MNTLTNQLTTLKLSGVKTALLQQIEQPNLYMEQSFEERLSLLLEYEITVREQRRIERLTK' A
#
# COMPACT_ATOMS: atom_id res chain seq x y z
N MET A 1 1.16 1.43 -18.95
CA MET A 1 1.19 0.97 -17.55
C MET A 1 2.45 1.52 -16.90
N ASN A 2 2.31 2.25 -15.79
CA ASN A 2 3.41 2.95 -15.12
C ASN A 2 4.46 1.92 -14.59
N THR A 3 5.75 2.12 -14.85
CA THR A 3 6.85 1.21 -14.45
C THR A 3 6.76 0.80 -12.98
N LEU A 4 6.39 1.73 -12.09
CA LEU A 4 6.19 1.46 -10.67
C LEU A 4 5.06 0.47 -10.41
N THR A 5 3.92 0.62 -11.10
CA THR A 5 2.78 -0.31 -10.95
C THR A 5 3.11 -1.73 -11.39
N ASN A 6 3.98 -1.88 -12.40
CA ASN A 6 4.48 -3.19 -12.82
C ASN A 6 5.40 -3.79 -11.75
N GLN A 7 6.34 -3.01 -11.22
CA GLN A 7 7.25 -3.45 -10.14
C GLN A 7 6.47 -3.91 -8.90
N LEU A 8 5.47 -3.13 -8.46
CA LEU A 8 4.61 -3.48 -7.32
C LEU A 8 3.82 -4.77 -7.58
N THR A 9 3.36 -4.97 -8.82
CA THR A 9 2.65 -6.20 -9.20
C THR A 9 3.59 -7.40 -9.18
N THR A 10 4.80 -7.28 -9.74
CA THR A 10 5.83 -8.33 -9.74
C THR A 10 6.23 -8.74 -8.32
N LEU A 11 6.37 -7.77 -7.41
CA LEU A 11 6.71 -8.02 -6.00
C LEU A 11 5.51 -8.46 -5.14
N LYS A 12 4.31 -8.58 -5.74
CA LYS A 12 3.06 -8.92 -5.05
C LYS A 12 2.71 -7.95 -3.91
N LEU A 13 3.07 -6.67 -4.06
CA LEU A 13 2.80 -5.60 -3.09
C LEU A 13 1.44 -4.94 -3.40
N SER A 14 0.37 -5.73 -3.31
CA SER A 14 -0.97 -5.29 -3.71
C SER A 14 -1.55 -4.20 -2.81
N GLY A 15 -1.24 -4.23 -1.51
CA GLY A 15 -1.63 -3.20 -0.55
C GLY A 15 -0.86 -1.91 -0.80
N VAL A 16 0.46 -1.97 -0.99
CA VAL A 16 1.26 -0.78 -1.37
C VAL A 16 0.69 -0.12 -2.62
N LYS A 17 0.35 -0.92 -3.64
CA LYS A 17 -0.26 -0.42 -4.89
C LYS A 17 -1.57 0.33 -4.62
N THR A 18 -2.46 -0.22 -3.79
CA THR A 18 -3.73 0.42 -3.43
C THR A 18 -3.50 1.71 -2.65
N ALA A 19 -2.66 1.68 -1.61
CA ALA A 19 -2.37 2.85 -0.79
C ALA A 19 -1.67 3.96 -1.60
N LEU A 20 -0.80 3.60 -2.54
CA LEU A 20 -0.16 4.55 -3.45
C LEU A 20 -1.17 5.26 -4.34
N LEU A 21 -2.15 4.54 -4.89
CA LEU A 21 -3.22 5.15 -5.68
C LEU A 21 -4.02 6.15 -4.83
N GLN A 22 -4.33 5.83 -3.57
CA GLN A 22 -5.01 6.73 -2.65
C GLN A 22 -4.20 8.00 -2.36
N GLN A 23 -2.88 7.87 -2.13
CA GLN A 23 -1.99 9.03 -1.95
C GLN A 23 -1.93 9.92 -3.19
N ILE A 24 -1.97 9.33 -4.39
CA ILE A 24 -1.99 10.07 -5.68
C ILE A 24 -3.33 10.79 -5.88
N GLU A 25 -4.46 10.16 -5.52
CA GLU A 25 -5.79 10.75 -5.65
C GLU A 25 -6.04 11.86 -4.63
N GLN A 26 -5.44 11.78 -3.44
CA GLN A 26 -5.66 12.70 -2.33
C GLN A 26 -4.34 13.24 -1.75
N PRO A 27 -3.50 13.92 -2.54
CA PRO A 27 -2.16 14.34 -2.12
C PRO A 27 -2.19 15.32 -0.94
N ASN A 28 -3.25 16.14 -0.83
CA ASN A 28 -3.44 17.10 0.25
C ASN A 28 -3.46 16.45 1.64
N LEU A 29 -3.91 15.19 1.76
CA LEU A 29 -3.96 14.48 3.04
C LEU A 29 -2.58 14.08 3.57
N TYR A 30 -1.57 14.08 2.71
CA TYR A 30 -0.23 13.56 3.01
C TYR A 30 0.85 14.63 2.84
N MET A 31 0.47 15.90 2.55
CA MET A 31 1.42 16.98 2.28
C MET A 31 2.28 17.36 3.49
N GLU A 32 1.74 17.24 4.70
CA GLU A 32 2.47 17.56 5.94
C GLU A 32 3.42 16.44 6.38
N GLN A 33 3.33 15.27 5.76
CA GLN A 33 4.17 14.12 6.08
C GLN A 33 5.48 14.17 5.29
N SER A 34 6.57 13.80 5.95
CA SER A 34 7.82 13.46 5.31
C SER A 34 7.66 12.26 4.35
N PHE A 35 8.65 12.08 3.48
CA PHE A 35 8.68 10.90 2.61
C PHE A 35 8.67 9.59 3.41
N GLU A 36 9.42 9.51 4.51
CA GLU A 36 9.51 8.31 5.35
C GLU A 36 8.19 7.97 6.04
N GLU A 37 7.44 8.98 6.49
CA GLU A 37 6.10 8.79 7.05
C GLU A 37 5.12 8.29 5.99
N ARG A 38 5.13 8.88 4.79
CA ARG A 38 4.29 8.40 3.68
C ARG A 38 4.64 6.97 3.29
N LEU A 39 5.93 6.64 3.21
CA LEU A 39 6.40 5.30 2.90
C LEU A 39 6.00 4.29 3.98
N SER A 40 6.14 4.67 5.25
CA SER A 40 5.70 3.86 6.39
C SER A 40 4.21 3.53 6.29
N LEU A 41 3.36 4.50 5.94
CA LEU A 41 1.92 4.26 5.75
C LEU A 41 1.63 3.29 4.61
N LEU A 42 2.35 3.39 3.48
CA LEU A 42 2.18 2.45 2.37
C LEU A 42 2.52 1.00 2.79
N LEU A 43 3.58 0.83 3.58
CA LEU A 43 4.03 -0.47 4.08
C LEU A 43 3.12 -1.03 5.17
N GLU A 44 2.65 -0.19 6.09
CA GLU A 44 1.71 -0.57 7.14
C GLU A 44 0.40 -1.13 6.54
N TYR A 45 -0.09 -0.49 5.48
CA TYR A 45 -1.26 -0.98 4.76
C TYR A 45 -1.02 -2.35 4.11
N GLU A 46 0.16 -2.58 3.54
CA GLU A 46 0.54 -3.90 2.99
C GLU A 46 0.59 -4.98 4.07
N ILE A 47 1.18 -4.69 5.22
CA ILE A 47 1.26 -5.62 6.37
C ILE A 47 -0.16 -5.96 6.84
N THR A 48 -1.00 -4.94 7.05
CA THR A 48 -2.39 -5.11 7.50
C THR A 48 -3.19 -5.98 6.54
N VAL A 49 -3.10 -5.72 5.22
CA VAL A 49 -3.80 -6.52 4.20
C VAL A 49 -3.33 -7.98 4.20
N ARG A 50 -2.03 -8.24 4.43
CA ARG A 50 -1.51 -9.61 4.50
C ARG A 50 -2.02 -10.34 5.73
N GLU A 51 -2.04 -9.68 6.88
CA GLU A 51 -2.56 -10.27 8.11
C GLU A 51 -4.06 -10.54 8.01
N GLN A 52 -4.83 -9.61 7.45
CA GLN A 52 -6.26 -9.80 7.20
C GLN A 52 -6.52 -11.02 6.30
N ARG A 53 -5.80 -11.14 5.18
CA ARG A 53 -5.91 -12.32 4.29
C ARG A 53 -5.51 -13.62 4.98
N ARG A 54 -4.57 -13.58 5.92
CA ARG A 54 -4.16 -14.74 6.71
C ARG A 54 -5.29 -15.14 7.66
N ILE A 55 -5.87 -14.19 8.38
CA ILE A 55 -7.01 -14.42 9.28
C ILE A 55 -8.18 -15.02 8.48
N GLU A 56 -8.56 -14.41 7.35
CA GLU A 56 -9.66 -14.89 6.50
C GLU A 56 -9.49 -16.34 6.02
N ARG A 57 -8.24 -16.77 5.77
CA ARG A 57 -7.94 -18.16 5.40
C ARG A 57 -8.02 -19.13 6.58
N LEU A 58 -7.79 -18.66 7.79
CA LEU A 58 -7.84 -19.48 9.01
C LEU A 58 -9.26 -19.60 9.56
N THR A 59 -10.13 -18.61 9.30
CA THR A 59 -11.51 -18.57 9.78
C THR A 59 -12.52 -19.12 8.77
N LYS A 60 -12.07 -19.52 7.57
CA LYS A 60 -12.90 -20.11 6.51
C LYS A 60 -12.67 -21.61 6.43
#